data_AF-A0A850RRJ3-F1
#
_entry.id   AF-A0A850RRJ3-F1
#
_cell.length_a   1.000
_cell.length_b   1.000
_cell.length_c   1.000
_cell.angle_alpha   90.00
_cell.angle_beta   90.00
_cell.angle_gamma   90.00
#
_symmetry.space_group_name_H-M   'P 1'
#
loop_
_entity.id
_entity.type
_entity.pdbx_description
1 polymer ?
#
loop_
_entity_poly.entity_id
_entity_poly.type
_entity_poly.pdbx_seq_one_letter_code
_entity_poly.pdbx_strand_id
1 'polypeptide(L)'
;MRRWIHDEKQRYYQVALVRDLLGDWTLLQCWGGIGTHLGGHRIVCVASQEAGLKQIAAIGKRRRQHGYREADPAVPQQNFSAR
;
A
#
# COMPACT_ATOMS: atom_id res chain seq x y z
N MET A 1 -2.96 -7.55 -4.31
CA MET A 1 -2.64 -6.46 -3.36
C MET A 1 -1.18 -6.59 -2.94
N ARG A 2 -0.48 -5.49 -2.67
CA ARG A 2 0.89 -5.48 -2.12
C ARG A 2 0.96 -4.61 -0.88
N ARG A 3 1.88 -4.94 0.03
CA ARG A 3 2.10 -4.22 1.28
C ARG A 3 3.59 -4.08 1.56
N TRP A 4 3.95 -2.95 2.14
CA TRP A 4 5.28 -2.69 2.65
C TRP A 4 5.22 -2.11 4.06
N ILE A 5 6.18 -2.50 4.90
CA ILE A 5 6.32 -2.06 6.29
C ILE A 5 7.68 -1.40 6.47
N HIS A 6 7.73 -0.28 7.18
CA HIS A 6 8.97 0.33 7.67
C HIS A 6 8.98 0.18 9.19
N ASP A 7 9.73 -0.81 9.69
CA ASP A 7 9.68 -1.20 11.11
C ASP A 7 10.19 -0.07 12.01
N GLU A 8 11.32 0.57 11.70
CA GLU A 8 11.86 1.64 12.55
C GLU A 8 10.92 2.85 12.71
N LYS A 9 10.25 3.25 11.62
CA LYS A 9 9.33 4.40 11.63
C LYS A 9 7.90 4.01 11.98
N GLN A 10 7.63 2.73 12.24
CA GLN A 10 6.31 2.17 12.51
C GLN A 10 5.28 2.63 11.46
N ARG A 11 5.58 2.45 10.17
CA ARG A 11 4.70 2.85 9.06
C ARG A 11 4.38 1.71 8.12
N TYR A 12 3.19 1.77 7.53
CA TYR A 12 2.81 0.88 6.44
C TYR A 12 2.47 1.65 5.16
N TYR A 13 2.61 0.95 4.04
CA TYR A 13 2.11 1.37 2.74
C TYR A 13 1.47 0.17 2.05
N GLN A 14 0.30 0.33 1.46
CA GLN A 14 -0.43 -0.73 0.76
C GLN A 14 -0.92 -0.22 -0.58
N VAL A 15 -0.97 -1.11 -1.57
CA VAL A 15 -1.57 -0.83 -2.87
C VAL A 15 -2.34 -2.03 -3.41
N ALA A 16 -3.51 -1.78 -3.96
CA ALA A 16 -4.29 -2.76 -4.71
C ALA A 16 -4.63 -2.19 -6.09
N LEU A 17 -4.45 -3.03 -7.12
CA LEU A 17 -4.99 -2.79 -8.45
C LEU A 17 -6.34 -3.49 -8.51
N VAL A 18 -7.39 -2.73 -8.76
CA VAL A 18 -8.78 -3.19 -8.81
C VAL A 18 -9.45 -2.65 -10.05
N ARG A 19 -10.55 -3.26 -10.45
CA ARG A 19 -11.53 -2.61 -11.32
C ARG A 19 -12.53 -1.87 -10.46
N ASP A 20 -12.90 -0.66 -10.85
CA ASP A 20 -14.00 0.06 -10.23
C ASP A 20 -15.37 -0.46 -10.72
N LEU A 21 -16.45 0.20 -10.29
CA LEU A 21 -17.82 -0.17 -10.64
C LEU A 21 -18.14 0.06 -12.12
N LEU A 22 -17.42 0.94 -12.81
CA LEU A 22 -17.58 1.20 -14.24
C LEU A 22 -16.69 0.29 -15.10
N GLY A 23 -15.81 -0.48 -14.47
CA GLY A 23 -14.92 -1.42 -15.11
C GLY A 23 -13.52 -0.86 -15.39
N ASP A 24 -13.25 0.40 -15.02
CA ASP A 24 -11.96 1.04 -15.21
C ASP A 24 -10.92 0.53 -14.20
N TRP A 25 -9.67 0.45 -14.63
CA TRP A 25 -8.58 0.03 -13.77
C TRP A 25 -8.18 1.17 -12.83
N THR A 26 -8.04 0.85 -11.55
CA THR A 26 -7.76 1.81 -10.50
C THR A 26 -6.77 1.25 -9.47
N LEU A 27 -5.83 2.09 -9.04
CA LEU A 27 -4.95 1.84 -7.91
C LEU A 27 -5.52 2.47 -6.64
N LEU A 28 -5.85 1.63 -5.67
CA LEU A 28 -6.14 2.02 -4.30
C LEU A 28 -4.84 1.98 -3.50
N GLN A 29 -4.36 3.14 -3.06
CA GLN A 29 -3.15 3.30 -2.26
C GLN A 29 -3.55 3.72 -0.85
N CYS A 30 -2.99 3.08 0.18
CA CYS A 30 -3.24 3.42 1.58
C CYS A 30 -1.91 3.48 2.35
N TRP A 31 -1.79 4.39 3.31
CA TRP A 31 -0.62 4.53 4.16
C TRP A 31 -1.01 5.00 5.57
N GLY A 32 -0.14 4.76 6.54
CA GLY A 32 -0.37 5.22 7.90
C GLY A 32 0.71 4.78 8.88
N GLY A 33 0.57 5.26 10.11
CA GLY A 33 1.32 4.78 11.27
C GLY A 33 0.69 3.50 11.82
N ILE A 34 1.52 2.49 12.08
CA ILE A 34 1.08 1.23 12.70
C ILE A 34 0.64 1.51 14.14
N GLY A 35 -0.54 1.02 14.52
CA GLY A 35 -1.11 1.24 15.85
C GLY A 35 -1.66 2.65 16.08
N THR A 36 -1.82 3.46 15.02
CA THR A 36 -2.33 4.84 15.12
C THR A 36 -3.50 5.08 14.17
N HIS A 37 -4.27 6.13 14.43
CA HIS A 37 -5.31 6.63 13.52
C HIS A 37 -4.74 7.51 12.39
N LEU A 38 -3.43 7.76 12.38
CA LEU A 38 -2.79 8.61 11.37
C LEU A 38 -2.59 7.83 10.07
N GLY A 39 -3.12 8.37 8.99
CA GLY A 39 -2.98 7.76 7.68
C GLY A 39 -3.72 8.52 6.60
N GLY A 40 -3.68 7.95 5.41
CA GLY A 40 -4.37 8.48 4.25
C GLY A 40 -4.54 7.41 3.18
N HIS A 41 -5.37 7.75 2.20
CA HIS A 41 -5.55 6.93 1.03
C HIS A 41 -5.56 7.80 -0.23
N ARG A 42 -5.30 7.18 -1.38
CA ARG A 42 -5.37 7.80 -2.69
C ARG A 42 -5.89 6.80 -3.70
N ILE A 43 -6.79 7.28 -4.55
CA ILE A 43 -7.33 6.55 -5.69
C ILE A 43 -6.68 7.14 -6.96
N VAL A 44 -6.20 6.27 -7.86
CA VAL A 44 -5.59 6.69 -9.13
C VAL A 44 -6.12 5.80 -10.25
N CYS A 45 -6.85 6.37 -11.20
CA CYS A 45 -7.23 5.67 -12.43
C CYS A 45 -5.98 5.38 -13.27
N VAL A 46 -5.91 4.19 -13.86
CA VAL A 46 -4.83 3.77 -14.74
C VAL A 46 -5.39 3.23 -16.05
N ALA A 47 -4.71 3.51 -17.15
CA ALA A 47 -5.23 3.20 -18.49
C ALA A 47 -5.40 1.69 -18.77
N SER A 48 -4.70 0.83 -18.03
CA SER A 48 -4.78 -0.62 -18.20
C SER A 48 -4.27 -1.36 -16.97
N GLN A 49 -4.57 -2.67 -16.90
CA GLN A 49 -4.02 -3.56 -15.90
C GLN A 49 -2.49 -3.54 -15.91
N GLU A 50 -1.87 -3.62 -17.09
CA GLU A 50 -0.42 -3.63 -17.26
C GLU A 50 0.21 -2.32 -16.77
N ALA A 51 -0.40 -1.17 -17.08
CA ALA A 51 0.05 0.13 -16.59
C ALA A 51 -0.03 0.19 -15.06
N GLY A 52 -1.10 -0.34 -14.46
CA GLY A 52 -1.24 -0.49 -13.02
C GLY A 52 -0.15 -1.36 -12.40
N LEU A 53 0.17 -2.51 -13.00
CA LEU A 53 1.23 -3.40 -12.53
C LEU A 53 2.62 -2.74 -12.63
N LYS A 54 2.90 -2.00 -13.70
CA LYS A 54 4.14 -1.21 -13.84
C LYS A 54 4.25 -0.13 -12.76
N GLN A 55 3.16 0.58 -12.46
CA GLN A 55 3.14 1.56 -11.37
C GLN A 55 3.36 0.90 -10.00
N ILE A 56 2.73 -0.25 -9.73
CA ILE A 56 2.95 -1.02 -8.50
C ILE A 56 4.43 -1.42 -8.36
N ALA A 57 5.06 -1.88 -9.44
CA ALA A 57 6.48 -2.23 -9.43
C ALA A 57 7.37 -1.01 -9.12
N ALA A 58 7.07 0.15 -9.71
CA ALA A 58 7.78 1.41 -9.44
C ALA A 58 7.60 1.87 -7.98
N ILE A 59 6.37 1.78 -7.44
CA ILE A 59 6.08 2.04 -6.02
C ILE A 59 6.93 1.11 -5.15
N GLY A 60 6.93 -0.20 -5.43
CA GLY A 60 7.69 -1.18 -4.65
C GLY A 60 9.19 -0.90 -4.66
N LYS A 61 9.76 -0.56 -5.84
CA LYS A 61 11.17 -0.14 -5.94
C LYS A 61 11.45 1.07 -5.04
N ARG A 62 10.60 2.11 -5.12
CA ARG A 62 10.73 3.31 -4.28
C ARG A 62 10.59 2.98 -2.80
N ARG A 63 9.64 2.15 -2.39
CA ARG A 63 9.45 1.76 -0.98
C ARG A 63 10.69 1.07 -0.42
N ARG A 64 11.28 0.13 -1.17
CA ARG A 64 12.55 -0.53 -0.78
C ARG A 64 13.71 0.46 -0.64
N GLN A 65 13.85 1.42 -1.56
CA GLN A 65 14.87 2.47 -1.46
C GLN A 65 14.72 3.35 -0.21
N HIS A 66 13.51 3.46 0.33
CA HIS A 66 13.20 4.21 1.54
C HIS A 66 13.12 3.33 2.81
N GLY A 67 13.71 2.13 2.79
CA GLY A 67 13.82 1.26 3.98
C GLY A 67 12.55 0.47 4.31
N TYR A 68 11.57 0.41 3.41
CA TYR A 68 10.43 -0.48 3.62
C TYR A 68 10.74 -1.88 3.11
N ARG A 69 10.33 -2.91 3.87
CA ARG A 69 10.31 -4.30 3.44
C ARG A 69 8.93 -4.69 2.90
N GLU A 70 8.89 -5.57 1.91
CA GLU A 70 7.64 -6.16 1.41
C GLU A 70 7.10 -7.11 2.48
N ALA A 71 5.79 -7.08 2.71
CA ALA A 71 5.13 -7.89 3.72
C ALA A 71 3.87 -8.52 3.12
N ASP A 72 3.45 -9.64 3.69
CA ASP A 72 2.21 -10.29 3.29
C ASP A 72 1.02 -9.38 3.69
N PRO A 73 0.18 -8.95 2.73
CA PRO A 73 -1.02 -8.18 3.04
C PRO A 73 -2.02 -8.92 3.94
N ALA A 74 -2.00 -10.26 3.98
CA ALA A 74 -2.90 -11.08 4.79
C ALA A 74 -2.58 -11.06 6.30
N VAL A 75 -1.40 -10.57 6.70
CA VAL A 75 -1.02 -10.46 8.11
C VAL A 75 -1.62 -9.17 8.70
N PRO A 76 -2.52 -9.22 9.69
CA PRO A 76 -3.11 -8.03 10.31
C PRO A 76 -2.04 -7.11 10.92
N GLN A 77 -2.32 -5.81 11.01
CA GLN A 77 -1.52 -4.94 11.88
C GLN A 77 -1.70 -5.44 13.32
N GLN A 78 -0.65 -5.98 13.94
CA GLN A 78 -0.71 -6.33 15.35
C GLN A 78 -0.92 -5.03 16.14
N ASN A 79 -2.13 -4.85 16.67
CA ASN A 79 -2.45 -3.77 17.58
C ASN A 79 -1.79 -4.09 18.93
N PHE A 80 -0.57 -3.62 19.14
CA PHE A 80 -0.10 -3.44 20.52
C PHE A 80 -0.77 -2.17 21.04
N SER A 81 -1.98 -2.33 21.57
CA SER A 81 -2.62 -1.31 22.41
C SER A 81 -1.72 -1.14 23.63
N ALA A 82 -0.93 -0.07 23.67
CA ALA A 82 -0.32 0.37 24.92
C ALA A 82 -1.46 0.77 25.86
N ARG A 83 -1.57 0.04 26.96
CA ARG A 83 -2.28 0.47 28.15
C ARG A 83 -1.49 1.58 28.82
#